data_AF-A0A0F9LFN7-F1
#
_entry.id   AF-A0A0F9LFN7-F1
#
_cell.length_a   1.000
_cell.length_b   1.000
_cell.length_c   1.000
_cell.angle_alpha   90.00
_cell.angle_beta   90.00
_cell.angle_gamma   90.00
#
_symmetry.space_group_name_H-M   'P 1'
#
loop_
_entity.id
_entity.type
_entity.pdbx_description
1 polymer ?
#
loop_
_entity_poly.entity_id
_entity_poly.type
_entity_poly.pdbx_seq_one_letter_code
_entity_poly.pdbx_strand_id
1 'polypeptide(L)'
;MLIGYGGGTDNSLDIVKKFPRVIIVDQDKKYKGHLYGSQGISIAELMSMVETEWFIYLHGDVYLPKNWYDTMKKYQDKYDWYESDKVLTALVKFKVNIDLNRAYSGSQMGRKKAFKNIIPIIEDGYLQNNEDIIFKELILKEGYKYGRVFETHNYHQIMNKRGEKEPKFKKFSFERDAPKEWTIKIHKVQARGIIKYCKPKPYLIEGVEAAINILKKLNSFDEKKFKKWVKKTNDIWLKYILLEKPITLHYKKFEIKLLFLYNKITKVLGFKK
;
A
#
# COMPACT_ATOMS: atom_id res chain seq x y z
N MET A 1 -9.58 22.65 2.20
CA MET A 1 -8.69 21.51 1.88
C MET A 1 -7.80 21.93 0.74
N LEU A 2 -6.49 21.97 0.97
CA LEU A 2 -5.50 22.26 -0.06
C LEU A 2 -5.10 20.94 -0.74
N ILE A 3 -5.09 20.90 -2.07
CA ILE A 3 -4.66 19.73 -2.85
C ILE A 3 -3.53 20.16 -3.78
N GLY A 4 -2.34 19.60 -3.57
CA GLY A 4 -1.22 19.72 -4.51
C GLY A 4 -1.42 18.77 -5.67
N TYR A 5 -1.65 19.32 -6.87
CA TYR A 5 -1.78 18.54 -8.09
C TYR A 5 -0.42 18.41 -8.78
N GLY A 6 0.21 17.25 -8.64
CA GLY A 6 1.53 16.94 -9.20
C GLY A 6 1.52 16.24 -10.56
N GLY A 7 0.42 16.35 -11.32
CA GLY A 7 0.34 15.80 -12.69
C GLY A 7 -0.32 14.43 -12.76
N GLY A 8 -1.45 14.25 -12.06
CA GLY A 8 -2.25 13.03 -12.15
C GLY A 8 -2.70 12.75 -13.59
N THR A 9 -2.76 11.47 -13.97
CA THR A 9 -3.11 11.06 -15.35
C THR A 9 -4.54 10.56 -15.47
N ASP A 10 -5.31 10.59 -14.38
CA ASP A 10 -6.68 10.10 -14.28
C ASP A 10 -7.67 11.25 -14.06
N ASN A 11 -8.93 10.91 -13.81
CA ASN A 11 -10.00 11.86 -13.57
C ASN A 11 -10.06 12.40 -12.12
N SER A 12 -9.02 12.18 -11.30
CA SER A 12 -9.01 12.62 -9.89
C SER A 12 -9.26 14.12 -9.77
N LEU A 13 -8.65 14.92 -10.66
CA LEU A 13 -8.80 16.38 -10.64
C LEU A 13 -10.26 16.81 -10.86
N ASP A 14 -10.95 16.17 -11.80
CA ASP A 14 -12.34 16.50 -12.14
C ASP A 14 -13.31 16.07 -11.04
N ILE A 15 -13.01 14.98 -10.33
CA ILE A 15 -13.77 14.54 -9.17
C ILE A 15 -13.58 15.54 -8.02
N VAL A 16 -12.33 15.88 -7.73
CA VAL A 16 -11.94 16.74 -6.61
C VAL A 16 -12.50 18.16 -6.74
N LYS A 17 -12.57 18.71 -7.96
CA LYS A 17 -13.17 20.03 -8.23
C LYS A 17 -14.64 20.16 -7.83
N LYS A 18 -15.35 19.04 -7.68
CA LYS A 18 -16.78 19.03 -7.28
C LYS A 18 -16.99 19.29 -5.79
N PHE A 19 -15.93 19.25 -4.97
CA PHE A 19 -16.03 19.46 -3.53
C PHE A 19 -15.93 20.95 -3.18
N PRO A 20 -16.85 21.48 -2.35
CA PRO A 20 -17.05 22.93 -2.19
C PRO A 20 -15.92 23.66 -1.46
N ARG A 21 -15.04 22.94 -0.75
CA ARG A 21 -13.99 23.52 0.10
C ARG A 21 -12.58 23.17 -0.37
N VAL A 22 -12.42 22.86 -1.65
CA VAL A 22 -11.14 22.46 -2.23
C VAL A 22 -10.48 23.63 -2.93
N ILE A 23 -9.21 23.84 -2.60
CA ILE A 23 -8.31 24.72 -3.35
C ILE A 23 -7.25 23.83 -3.98
N ILE A 24 -7.14 23.89 -5.30
CA ILE A 24 -6.17 23.11 -6.05
C ILE A 24 -4.96 23.98 -6.32
N VAL A 25 -3.78 23.51 -5.92
CA VAL A 25 -2.49 24.12 -6.24
C VAL A 25 -1.89 23.30 -7.38
N ASP A 26 -1.89 23.86 -8.58
CA ASP A 26 -1.37 23.21 -9.80
C ASP A 26 0.17 23.23 -9.82
N GLN A 27 0.74 22.25 -9.15
CA GLN A 27 2.19 22.09 -8.98
C GLN A 27 2.82 21.39 -10.18
N ASP A 28 2.05 20.64 -10.98
CA ASP A 28 2.50 20.10 -12.26
C ASP A 28 2.90 21.25 -13.20
N LYS A 29 1.99 22.20 -13.41
CA LYS A 29 2.28 23.35 -14.27
C LYS A 29 3.44 24.19 -13.75
N LYS A 30 3.53 24.37 -12.43
CA LYS A 30 4.56 25.19 -11.78
C LYS A 30 5.96 24.57 -11.84
N TYR A 31 6.06 23.24 -11.76
CA TYR A 31 7.35 22.55 -11.62
C TYR A 31 7.66 21.57 -12.77
N LYS A 32 6.89 21.59 -13.86
CA LYS A 32 7.06 20.73 -15.03
C LYS A 32 8.50 20.75 -15.53
N GLY A 33 9.13 19.57 -15.65
CA GLY A 33 10.50 19.44 -16.15
C GLY A 33 11.61 19.79 -15.16
N HIS A 34 11.30 20.30 -13.97
CA HIS A 34 12.30 20.53 -12.94
C HIS A 34 12.55 19.27 -12.11
N LEU A 35 13.83 18.96 -11.85
CA LEU A 35 14.23 18.00 -10.79
C LEU A 35 13.65 18.37 -9.40
N TYR A 36 13.20 19.62 -9.25
CA TYR A 36 12.55 20.21 -8.07
C TYR A 36 11.02 20.05 -8.03
N GLY A 37 10.39 19.44 -9.05
CA GLY A 37 9.04 18.88 -8.96
C GLY A 37 9.00 17.64 -8.05
N SER A 38 9.56 17.78 -6.85
CA SER A 38 9.65 16.74 -5.85
C SER A 38 8.49 16.88 -4.89
N GLN A 39 7.86 15.76 -4.54
CA GLN A 39 6.78 15.69 -3.57
C GLN A 39 7.08 16.49 -2.29
N GLY A 40 8.34 16.55 -1.84
CA GLY A 40 8.73 17.34 -0.67
C GLY A 40 8.55 18.85 -0.82
N ILE A 41 8.87 19.43 -1.98
CA ILE A 41 8.65 20.87 -2.25
C ILE A 41 7.15 21.14 -2.35
N SER A 42 6.42 20.26 -3.03
CA SER A 42 4.97 20.31 -3.12
C SER A 42 4.31 20.31 -1.74
N ILE A 43 4.75 19.44 -0.84
CA ILE A 43 4.27 19.38 0.54
C ILE A 43 4.60 20.68 1.28
N ALA A 44 5.84 21.16 1.20
CA ALA A 44 6.26 22.38 1.88
C ALA A 44 5.45 23.62 1.44
N GLU A 45 5.17 23.75 0.15
CA GLU A 45 4.31 24.80 -0.38
C GLU A 45 2.90 24.71 0.20
N LEU A 46 2.28 23.52 0.20
CA LEU A 46 0.96 23.33 0.79
C LEU A 46 0.94 23.68 2.28
N MET A 47 1.96 23.26 3.04
CA MET A 47 2.07 23.57 4.47
C MET A 47 2.23 25.08 4.71
N SER A 48 2.96 25.80 3.85
CA SER A 48 3.09 27.26 3.96
C SER A 48 1.80 28.04 3.66
N MET A 49 0.83 27.39 3.02
CA MET A 49 -0.49 27.96 2.70
C MET A 49 -1.55 27.62 3.76
N VAL A 50 -1.20 26.84 4.79
CA VAL A 50 -2.12 26.55 5.89
C VAL A 50 -2.29 27.80 6.76
N GLU A 51 -3.53 28.22 6.98
CA GLU A 51 -3.88 29.38 7.81
C GLU A 51 -4.26 28.99 9.25
N THR A 52 -4.42 27.68 9.52
CA THR A 52 -4.84 27.16 10.82
C THR A 52 -3.65 26.69 11.65
N GLU A 53 -3.74 26.80 12.97
CA GLU A 53 -2.71 26.30 13.89
C GLU A 53 -2.47 24.79 13.73
N TRP A 54 -3.56 24.03 13.59
CA TRP A 54 -3.53 22.58 13.37
C TRP A 54 -3.98 22.25 11.96
N PHE A 55 -3.29 21.32 11.31
CA PHE A 55 -3.67 20.78 10.00
C PHE A 55 -3.39 19.29 9.91
N ILE A 56 -3.97 18.68 8.89
CA ILE A 56 -3.84 17.25 8.60
C ILE A 56 -3.16 17.13 7.26
N TYR A 57 -2.08 16.34 7.21
CA TYR A 57 -1.45 15.94 5.96
C TYR A 57 -1.95 14.56 5.54
N LEU A 58 -2.48 14.46 4.32
CA LEU A 58 -2.96 13.20 3.73
C LEU A 58 -2.28 12.99 2.38
N HIS A 59 -1.95 11.73 2.09
CA HIS A 59 -1.61 11.31 0.74
C HIS A 59 -2.89 11.22 -0.13
N GLY A 60 -2.74 11.21 -1.45
CA GLY A 60 -3.89 11.07 -2.36
C GLY A 60 -4.57 9.69 -2.31
N ASP A 61 -3.93 8.69 -1.71
CA ASP A 61 -4.34 7.29 -1.69
C ASP A 61 -4.73 6.79 -0.28
N VAL A 62 -5.01 7.70 0.67
CA VAL A 62 -5.49 7.35 2.01
C VAL A 62 -6.98 7.63 2.18
N TYR A 63 -7.65 6.75 2.93
CA TYR A 63 -9.00 6.97 3.43
C TYR A 63 -8.99 6.89 4.96
N LEU A 64 -9.83 7.69 5.61
CA LEU A 64 -9.89 7.78 7.06
C LEU A 64 -11.11 7.02 7.60
N PRO A 65 -10.98 6.20 8.66
CA PRO A 65 -12.12 5.54 9.27
C PRO A 65 -13.04 6.54 9.97
N LYS A 66 -14.28 6.12 10.24
CA LYS A 66 -15.22 6.90 11.03
C LYS A 66 -14.58 7.27 12.39
N ASN A 67 -14.79 8.52 12.83
CA ASN A 67 -14.24 9.09 14.08
C ASN A 67 -12.70 9.22 14.13
N TRP A 68 -11.99 9.08 13.01
CA TRP A 68 -10.53 9.26 12.99
C TRP A 68 -10.12 10.64 13.52
N TYR A 69 -10.74 11.71 12.99
CA TYR A 69 -10.43 13.09 13.39
C TYR A 69 -10.64 13.34 14.89
N ASP A 70 -11.82 12.97 15.41
CA ASP A 70 -12.14 13.16 16.83
C ASP A 70 -11.24 12.35 17.75
N THR A 71 -10.73 11.22 17.27
CA THR A 71 -9.77 10.40 18.01
C THR A 71 -8.40 11.07 18.03
N MET A 72 -7.92 11.54 16.88
CA MET A 72 -6.63 12.21 16.75
C MET A 72 -6.60 13.52 17.55
N LYS A 73 -7.66 14.33 17.47
CA LYS A 73 -7.78 15.64 18.14
C LYS A 73 -7.51 15.59 19.65
N LYS A 74 -7.79 14.47 20.32
CA LYS A 74 -7.56 14.27 21.76
C LYS A 74 -6.09 14.31 22.20
N TYR A 75 -5.14 14.37 21.26
CA TYR A 75 -3.72 14.36 21.53
C TYR A 75 -3.01 15.68 21.16
N GLN A 76 -3.75 16.72 20.78
CA GLN A 76 -3.19 18.04 20.45
C GLN A 76 -2.43 18.69 21.62
N ASP A 77 -2.78 18.35 22.86
CA ASP A 77 -2.11 18.79 24.08
C ASP A 77 -0.83 18.02 24.40
N LYS A 78 -0.55 16.93 23.67
CA LYS A 78 0.56 16.00 23.94
C LYS A 78 1.64 15.98 22.87
N TYR A 79 1.27 16.24 21.61
CA TYR A 79 2.17 16.06 20.47
C TYR A 79 1.98 17.17 19.43
N ASP A 80 3.10 17.67 18.88
CA ASP A 80 3.08 18.67 17.80
C ASP A 80 2.88 18.06 16.40
N TRP A 81 3.28 16.79 16.23
CA TRP A 81 3.12 16.03 14.99
C TRP A 81 2.99 14.54 15.30
N TYR A 82 1.86 13.94 14.92
CA TYR A 82 1.54 12.56 15.28
C TYR A 82 0.65 11.90 14.23
N GLU A 83 0.75 10.58 14.18
CA GLU A 83 0.07 9.72 13.22
C GLU A 83 -0.69 8.59 13.93
N SER A 84 -1.71 8.03 13.28
CA SER A 84 -2.42 6.85 13.77
C SER A 84 -1.75 5.56 13.30
N ASP A 85 -2.17 4.42 13.85
CA ASP A 85 -1.83 3.12 13.29
C ASP A 85 -2.26 3.01 11.82
N LYS A 86 -1.58 2.13 11.07
CA LYS A 86 -1.73 1.97 9.63
C LYS A 86 -2.30 0.59 9.29
N VAL A 87 -3.51 0.58 8.73
CA VAL A 87 -4.06 -0.60 8.08
C VAL A 87 -3.78 -0.53 6.58
N LEU A 88 -2.99 -1.48 6.08
CA LEU A 88 -2.73 -1.61 4.65
C LEU A 88 -3.84 -2.42 3.99
N THR A 89 -4.46 -1.84 2.97
CA THR A 89 -5.39 -2.55 2.08
C THR A 89 -4.74 -2.67 0.70
N ALA A 90 -4.62 -3.90 0.20
CA ALA A 90 -4.21 -4.15 -1.17
C ALA A 90 -5.44 -4.57 -1.99
N LEU A 91 -5.81 -3.76 -2.98
CA LEU A 91 -6.79 -4.13 -3.99
C LEU A 91 -6.04 -4.53 -5.25
N VAL A 92 -5.99 -5.83 -5.55
CA VAL A 92 -5.34 -6.33 -6.75
C VAL A 92 -6.40 -6.71 -7.76
N LYS A 93 -6.39 -6.03 -8.91
CA LYS A 93 -7.18 -6.40 -10.08
C LYS A 93 -6.28 -7.11 -11.06
N PHE A 94 -6.50 -8.40 -11.27
CA PHE A 94 -5.87 -9.17 -12.32
C PHE A 94 -6.96 -9.85 -13.15
N LYS A 95 -6.71 -10.02 -14.45
CA LYS A 95 -7.55 -10.90 -15.26
C LYS A 95 -7.17 -12.33 -14.89
N VAL A 96 -8.17 -13.11 -14.49
CA VAL A 96 -7.97 -14.55 -14.33
C VAL A 96 -7.93 -15.15 -15.74
N ASN A 97 -7.04 -16.11 -15.99
CA ASN A 97 -7.14 -16.92 -17.20
C ASN A 97 -8.41 -17.75 -17.09
N ILE A 98 -9.38 -17.41 -17.91
CA ILE A 98 -10.71 -17.99 -17.79
C ILE A 98 -10.75 -19.27 -18.62
N ASP A 99 -11.07 -20.40 -17.97
CA ASP A 99 -11.42 -21.61 -18.69
C ASP A 99 -12.75 -21.38 -19.42
N LEU A 100 -12.68 -21.34 -20.75
CA LEU A 100 -13.85 -21.16 -21.60
C LEU A 100 -14.81 -22.34 -21.54
N ASN A 101 -14.49 -23.45 -20.87
CA ASN A 101 -15.43 -24.57 -20.71
C ASN A 101 -16.30 -24.44 -19.45
N ARG A 102 -15.88 -23.64 -18.45
CA ARG A 102 -16.57 -23.47 -17.18
C ARG A 102 -17.54 -22.28 -17.18
N ALA A 103 -18.71 -22.42 -16.57
CA ALA A 103 -19.59 -21.28 -16.32
C ALA A 103 -18.91 -20.25 -15.39
N TYR A 104 -19.35 -18.99 -15.43
CA TYR A 104 -18.83 -17.96 -14.53
C TYR A 104 -19.79 -17.81 -13.35
N SER A 105 -19.32 -18.12 -12.15
CA SER A 105 -20.10 -17.93 -10.92
C SER A 105 -20.11 -16.46 -10.48
N GLY A 106 -21.01 -16.14 -9.55
CA GLY A 106 -21.00 -14.87 -8.83
C GLY A 106 -21.65 -13.66 -9.51
N SER A 107 -22.05 -13.73 -10.78
CA SER A 107 -22.87 -12.69 -11.43
C SER A 107 -23.52 -13.20 -12.72
N GLN A 108 -24.81 -13.54 -12.67
CA GLN A 108 -25.54 -14.16 -13.78
C GLN A 108 -26.90 -13.48 -14.00
N MET A 109 -27.38 -13.48 -15.24
CA MET A 109 -28.74 -13.04 -15.59
C MET A 109 -29.51 -14.21 -16.20
N GLY A 110 -30.70 -14.49 -15.67
CA GLY A 110 -31.54 -15.62 -16.09
C GLY A 110 -32.96 -15.22 -16.44
N ARG A 111 -33.56 -15.89 -17.43
CA ARG A 111 -35.01 -15.75 -17.72
C ARG A 111 -35.78 -16.65 -16.77
N LYS A 112 -36.70 -16.10 -15.97
CA LYS A 112 -37.54 -16.86 -15.01
C LYS A 112 -38.15 -18.14 -15.61
N LYS A 113 -38.66 -18.08 -16.84
CA LYS A 113 -39.27 -19.23 -17.52
C LYS A 113 -38.32 -20.42 -17.73
N ALA A 114 -37.01 -20.16 -17.88
CA ALA A 114 -36.00 -21.21 -18.04
C ALA A 114 -35.80 -22.06 -16.78
N PHE A 115 -36.24 -21.56 -15.62
CA PHE A 115 -36.06 -22.21 -14.33
C PHE A 115 -37.33 -22.86 -13.78
N LYS A 116 -38.47 -22.77 -14.49
CA LYS A 116 -39.78 -23.23 -14.00
C LYS A 116 -39.75 -24.71 -13.57
N ASN A 117 -39.07 -25.56 -14.35
CA ASN A 117 -38.94 -27.00 -14.07
C ASN A 117 -37.64 -27.35 -13.31
N ILE A 118 -36.68 -26.42 -13.26
CA ILE A 118 -35.39 -26.60 -12.58
C ILE A 118 -35.53 -26.36 -11.08
N ILE A 119 -36.26 -25.33 -10.67
CA ILE A 119 -36.39 -24.98 -9.24
C ILE A 119 -36.99 -26.11 -8.40
N PRO A 120 -38.06 -26.80 -8.83
CA PRO A 120 -38.68 -27.85 -8.01
C PRO A 120 -37.79 -29.07 -7.73
N ILE A 121 -36.74 -29.31 -8.53
CA ILE A 121 -35.84 -30.46 -8.35
C ILE A 121 -34.63 -30.15 -7.46
N ILE A 122 -34.51 -28.91 -6.99
CA ILE A 122 -33.45 -28.47 -6.10
C ILE A 122 -33.94 -28.62 -4.67
N GLU A 123 -33.53 -29.70 -4.02
CA GLU A 123 -34.05 -30.10 -2.71
C GLU A 123 -33.08 -29.82 -1.55
N ASP A 124 -31.83 -29.48 -1.87
CA ASP A 124 -30.74 -29.39 -0.91
C ASP A 124 -29.72 -28.28 -1.23
N GLY A 125 -28.64 -28.26 -0.45
CA GLY A 125 -27.54 -27.29 -0.58
C GLY A 125 -26.43 -27.69 -1.55
N TYR A 126 -26.54 -28.78 -2.33
CA TYR A 126 -25.44 -29.27 -3.19
C TYR A 126 -25.10 -28.35 -4.36
N LEU A 127 -25.96 -27.37 -4.66
CA LEU A 127 -25.64 -26.26 -5.54
C LEU A 127 -24.53 -25.36 -5.00
N GLN A 128 -24.32 -25.31 -3.68
CA GLN A 128 -23.37 -24.40 -3.07
C GLN A 128 -21.95 -24.66 -3.63
N ASN A 129 -21.35 -23.62 -4.22
CA ASN A 129 -20.04 -23.61 -4.89
C ASN A 129 -20.00 -24.22 -6.32
N ASN A 130 -21.13 -24.69 -6.84
CA ASN A 130 -21.24 -25.29 -8.17
C ASN A 130 -22.47 -24.78 -8.95
N GLU A 131 -23.11 -23.71 -8.47
CA GLU A 131 -24.39 -23.24 -9.01
C GLU A 131 -24.26 -22.82 -10.47
N ASP A 132 -23.12 -22.29 -10.85
CA ASP A 132 -22.78 -21.89 -12.21
C ASP A 132 -22.78 -23.08 -13.18
N ILE A 133 -22.13 -24.18 -12.78
CA ILE A 133 -22.03 -25.40 -13.59
C ILE A 133 -23.40 -26.08 -13.65
N ILE A 134 -24.04 -26.27 -12.50
CA ILE A 134 -25.31 -27.01 -12.40
C ILE A 134 -26.43 -26.25 -13.14
N PHE A 135 -26.54 -24.93 -12.96
CA PHE A 135 -27.55 -24.17 -13.71
C PHE A 135 -27.30 -24.17 -15.21
N LYS A 136 -26.06 -24.10 -15.67
CA LYS A 136 -25.74 -24.24 -17.10
C LYS A 136 -26.29 -25.57 -17.63
N GLU A 137 -25.95 -26.69 -17.00
CA GLU A 137 -26.35 -28.02 -17.46
C GLU A 137 -27.87 -28.22 -17.40
N LEU A 138 -28.53 -27.75 -16.32
CA LEU A 138 -29.99 -27.86 -16.19
C LEU A 138 -30.74 -26.98 -17.19
N ILE A 139 -30.26 -25.76 -17.47
CA ILE A 139 -30.82 -24.88 -18.50
C ILE A 139 -30.72 -25.54 -19.88
N LEU A 140 -29.56 -26.12 -20.20
CA LEU A 140 -29.34 -26.82 -21.47
C LEU A 140 -30.24 -28.07 -21.59
N LYS A 141 -30.40 -28.84 -20.52
CA LYS A 141 -31.29 -30.01 -20.45
C LYS A 141 -32.76 -29.65 -20.71
N GLU A 142 -33.22 -28.50 -20.23
CA GLU A 142 -34.57 -27.97 -20.50
C GLU A 142 -34.71 -27.33 -21.90
N GLY A 143 -33.69 -27.43 -22.76
CA GLY A 143 -33.71 -26.91 -24.12
C GLY A 143 -33.52 -25.39 -24.24
N TYR A 144 -33.15 -24.72 -23.15
CA TYR A 144 -32.83 -23.29 -23.16
C TYR A 144 -31.36 -23.05 -23.54
N LYS A 145 -31.03 -21.79 -23.84
CA LYS A 145 -29.69 -21.38 -24.27
C LYS A 145 -28.91 -20.80 -23.09
N TYR A 146 -27.65 -21.20 -23.00
CA TYR A 146 -26.64 -20.59 -22.14
C TYR A 146 -25.67 -19.75 -23.00
N GLY A 147 -25.22 -18.61 -22.48
CA GLY A 147 -24.29 -17.72 -23.18
C GLY A 147 -23.44 -16.91 -22.21
N ARG A 148 -22.45 -16.20 -22.75
CA ARG A 148 -21.54 -15.32 -22.00
C ARG A 148 -21.47 -13.96 -22.66
N VAL A 149 -21.32 -12.92 -21.84
CA VAL A 149 -21.21 -11.52 -22.24
C VAL A 149 -19.78 -11.08 -21.90
N PHE A 150 -19.01 -10.68 -22.89
CA PHE A 150 -17.60 -10.27 -22.74
C PHE A 150 -17.43 -8.76 -22.78
N GLU A 151 -18.50 -8.04 -23.08
CA GLU A 151 -18.60 -6.58 -23.12
C GLU A 151 -18.59 -5.95 -21.72
N THR A 152 -18.69 -6.77 -20.66
CA THR A 152 -18.67 -6.34 -19.26
C THR A 152 -17.98 -7.37 -18.37
N HIS A 153 -17.74 -7.01 -17.10
CA HIS A 153 -17.14 -7.88 -16.09
C HIS A 153 -17.73 -7.57 -14.71
N ASN A 154 -17.74 -8.57 -13.82
CA ASN A 154 -18.01 -8.38 -12.40
C ASN A 154 -16.71 -8.35 -11.59
N TYR A 155 -16.77 -7.74 -10.41
CA TYR A 155 -15.69 -7.81 -9.43
C TYR A 155 -16.06 -8.84 -8.35
N HIS A 156 -15.23 -9.87 -8.18
CA HIS A 156 -15.36 -10.80 -7.07
C HIS A 156 -14.36 -10.41 -5.98
N GLN A 157 -14.85 -9.86 -4.88
CA GLN A 157 -14.01 -9.46 -3.76
C GLN A 157 -13.80 -10.63 -2.81
N ILE A 158 -12.54 -10.98 -2.58
CA ILE A 158 -12.18 -12.04 -1.63
C ILE A 158 -11.65 -11.37 -0.37
N MET A 159 -12.34 -11.57 0.76
CA MET A 159 -12.00 -10.98 2.05
C MET A 159 -12.34 -11.93 3.20
N ASN A 160 -11.75 -11.69 4.38
CA ASN A 160 -12.14 -12.41 5.58
C ASN A 160 -13.60 -12.06 5.93
N LYS A 161 -14.52 -13.02 5.77
CA LYS A 161 -15.92 -12.84 6.14
C LYS A 161 -16.10 -12.84 7.66
N ARG A 162 -17.12 -12.12 8.15
CA ARG A 162 -17.53 -12.16 9.56
C ARG A 162 -18.61 -13.22 9.73
N GLY A 163 -18.41 -14.18 10.63
CA GLY A 163 -19.46 -15.12 11.05
C GLY A 163 -19.42 -16.51 10.39
N GLU A 164 -18.70 -16.70 9.28
CA GLU A 164 -18.48 -18.03 8.71
C GLU A 164 -17.20 -18.66 9.26
N LYS A 165 -17.18 -19.99 9.43
CA LYS A 165 -15.97 -20.77 9.77
C LYS A 165 -14.95 -20.82 8.61
N GLU A 166 -14.99 -19.85 7.69
CA GLU A 166 -14.05 -19.79 6.59
C GLU A 166 -12.64 -19.51 7.12
N PRO A 167 -11.61 -20.20 6.59
CA PRO A 167 -10.23 -19.93 6.94
C PRO A 167 -9.88 -18.46 6.68
N LYS A 168 -9.27 -17.81 7.67
CA LYS A 168 -8.75 -16.45 7.50
C LYS A 168 -7.51 -16.47 6.62
N PHE A 169 -7.36 -15.44 5.77
CA PHE A 169 -6.10 -15.18 5.09
C PHE A 169 -4.99 -14.97 6.12
N LYS A 170 -3.96 -15.83 6.09
CA LYS A 170 -2.76 -15.72 6.93
C LYS A 170 -1.69 -14.84 6.29
N LYS A 171 -1.54 -14.91 4.97
CA LYS A 171 -0.52 -14.19 4.21
C LYS A 171 -1.01 -13.91 2.79
N PHE A 172 -0.67 -12.73 2.28
CA PHE A 172 -0.81 -12.35 0.88
C PHE A 172 0.53 -11.81 0.39
N SER A 173 0.98 -12.20 -0.80
CA SER A 173 2.18 -11.69 -1.44
C SER A 173 1.88 -11.36 -2.89
N PHE A 174 2.36 -10.21 -3.34
CA PHE A 174 2.31 -9.80 -4.75
C PHE A 174 3.70 -9.33 -5.16
N GLU A 175 4.05 -9.59 -6.41
CA GLU A 175 5.25 -9.07 -7.03
C GLU A 175 4.84 -7.97 -8.00
N ARG A 176 5.64 -6.90 -8.05
CA ARG A 176 5.42 -5.78 -8.96
C ARG A 176 6.70 -5.53 -9.71
N ASP A 177 6.61 -5.50 -11.03
CA ASP A 177 7.68 -5.00 -11.87
C ASP A 177 7.80 -3.49 -11.66
N ALA A 178 8.89 -3.09 -11.02
CA ALA A 178 9.28 -1.70 -10.88
C ALA A 178 10.37 -1.42 -11.92
N PRO A 179 10.17 -0.47 -12.86
CA PRO A 179 11.21 -0.08 -13.80
C PRO A 179 12.51 0.25 -13.06
N LYS A 180 13.65 -0.17 -13.61
CA LYS A 180 14.96 -0.01 -12.98
C LYS A 180 15.23 1.45 -12.64
N GLU A 181 14.91 2.36 -13.55
CA GLU A 181 15.10 3.81 -13.44
C GLU A 181 14.27 4.38 -12.30
N TRP A 182 13.02 3.91 -12.15
CA TRP A 182 12.15 4.30 -11.05
C TRP A 182 12.77 3.86 -9.73
N THR A 183 13.16 2.59 -9.63
CA THR A 183 13.79 2.03 -8.43
C THR A 183 15.05 2.79 -8.03
N ILE A 184 15.92 3.13 -9.00
CA ILE A 184 17.11 3.95 -8.78
C ILE A 184 16.73 5.33 -8.23
N LYS A 185 15.71 5.98 -8.82
CA LYS A 185 15.25 7.31 -8.40
C LYS A 185 14.77 7.30 -6.95
N ILE A 186 13.88 6.38 -6.55
CA ILE A 186 13.31 6.38 -5.19
C ILE A 186 14.40 6.17 -4.14
N HIS A 187 15.29 5.20 -4.34
CA HIS A 187 16.31 4.87 -3.35
C HIS A 187 17.37 5.99 -3.25
N LYS A 188 17.67 6.69 -4.35
CA LYS A 188 18.50 7.91 -4.32
C LYS A 188 17.83 9.01 -3.50
N VAL A 189 16.53 9.25 -3.71
CA VAL A 189 15.77 10.27 -2.98
C VAL A 189 15.67 9.93 -1.50
N GLN A 190 15.38 8.67 -1.15
CA GLN A 190 15.29 8.21 0.23
C GLN A 190 16.61 8.40 0.98
N ALA A 191 17.72 7.86 0.44
CA ALA A 191 19.02 7.97 1.09
C ALA A 191 19.45 9.43 1.26
N ARG A 192 19.29 10.25 0.22
CA ARG A 192 19.66 11.68 0.27
C ARG A 192 18.74 12.49 1.17
N GLY A 193 17.44 12.20 1.19
CA GLY A 193 16.47 12.88 2.03
C GLY A 193 16.78 12.68 3.51
N ILE A 194 16.99 11.42 3.92
CA ILE A 194 17.34 11.09 5.30
C ILE A 194 18.67 11.76 5.70
N ILE A 195 19.72 11.63 4.89
CA ILE A 195 21.03 12.23 5.21
C ILE A 195 20.95 13.76 5.27
N LYS A 196 20.23 14.40 4.34
CA LYS A 196 20.17 15.87 4.28
C LYS A 196 19.46 16.48 5.48
N TYR A 197 18.37 15.87 5.94
CA TYR A 197 17.48 16.52 6.92
C TYR A 197 17.54 15.90 8.33
N CYS A 198 18.15 14.74 8.51
CA CYS A 198 18.17 14.05 9.81
C CYS A 198 19.58 13.91 10.39
N LYS A 199 19.67 13.84 11.72
CA LYS A 199 20.84 13.29 12.41
C LYS A 199 20.78 11.75 12.38
N PRO A 200 21.92 11.05 12.33
CA PRO A 200 21.95 9.59 12.29
C PRO A 200 21.38 8.98 13.56
N LYS A 201 20.45 8.03 13.38
CA LYS A 201 19.85 7.16 14.40
C LYS A 201 19.83 5.73 13.85
N PRO A 202 19.84 4.67 14.68
CA PRO A 202 19.93 3.29 14.21
C PRO A 202 18.95 2.96 13.07
N TYR A 203 17.65 3.21 13.26
CA TYR A 203 16.63 2.94 12.23
C TYR A 203 16.79 3.77 10.94
N LEU A 204 17.30 5.01 11.04
CA LEU A 204 17.57 5.86 9.87
C LEU A 204 18.80 5.38 9.11
N ILE A 205 19.82 4.91 9.82
CA ILE A 205 21.02 4.32 9.23
C ILE A 205 20.64 3.07 8.46
N GLU A 206 19.84 2.19 9.05
CA GLU A 206 19.32 1.00 8.37
C GLU A 206 18.54 1.34 7.09
N GLY A 207 17.68 2.36 7.14
CA GLY A 207 16.96 2.84 5.96
C GLY A 207 17.88 3.36 4.86
N VAL A 208 18.92 4.09 5.21
CA VAL A 208 19.94 4.59 4.27
C VAL A 208 20.77 3.44 3.69
N GLU A 209 21.23 2.51 4.53
CA GLU A 209 21.98 1.32 4.12
C GLU A 209 21.17 0.45 3.16
N ALA A 210 19.90 0.18 3.48
CA ALA A 210 19.00 -0.57 2.62
C ALA A 210 18.87 0.07 1.23
N ALA A 211 18.69 1.40 1.18
CA ALA A 211 18.63 2.13 -0.07
C ALA A 211 19.94 2.07 -0.86
N ILE A 212 21.09 2.26 -0.21
CA ILE A 212 22.41 2.16 -0.86
C ILE A 212 22.65 0.74 -1.40
N ASN A 213 22.31 -0.30 -0.64
CA ASN A 213 22.48 -1.69 -1.06
C ASN A 213 21.67 -2.00 -2.33
N ILE A 214 20.44 -1.48 -2.43
CA ILE A 214 19.64 -1.60 -3.66
C ILE A 214 20.32 -0.87 -4.82
N LEU A 215 20.83 0.35 -4.61
CA LEU A 215 21.53 1.10 -5.65
C LEU A 215 22.82 0.40 -6.12
N LYS A 216 23.56 -0.24 -5.22
CA LYS A 216 24.73 -1.08 -5.51
C LYS A 216 24.33 -2.29 -6.35
N LYS A 217 23.29 -3.04 -5.95
CA LYS A 217 22.76 -4.19 -6.71
C LYS A 217 22.34 -3.81 -8.13
N LEU A 218 21.87 -2.58 -8.34
CA LEU A 218 21.48 -2.07 -9.66
C LEU A 218 22.64 -1.44 -10.46
N ASN A 219 23.88 -1.53 -9.97
CA ASN A 219 25.08 -0.90 -10.56
C ASN A 219 24.91 0.61 -10.78
N SER A 220 24.24 1.31 -9.85
CA SER A 220 23.87 2.73 -9.97
C SER A 220 24.42 3.63 -8.85
N PHE A 221 25.26 3.07 -7.98
CA PHE A 221 25.84 3.74 -6.83
C PHE A 221 27.30 4.14 -7.08
N ASP A 222 27.54 5.44 -7.24
CA ASP A 222 28.89 6.01 -7.27
C ASP A 222 29.28 6.42 -5.85
N GLU A 223 30.08 5.57 -5.21
CA GLU A 223 30.50 5.73 -3.83
C GLU A 223 31.33 7.00 -3.60
N LYS A 224 32.25 7.33 -4.52
CA LYS A 224 33.12 8.52 -4.39
C LYS A 224 32.28 9.80 -4.46
N LYS A 225 31.39 9.89 -5.45
CA LYS A 225 30.50 11.04 -5.62
C LYS A 225 29.50 11.16 -4.46
N PHE A 226 29.00 10.04 -3.95
CA PHE A 226 28.11 10.02 -2.81
C PHE A 226 28.80 10.53 -1.54
N LYS A 227 29.99 10.01 -1.20
CA LYS A 227 30.78 10.49 -0.04
C LYS A 227 31.06 11.99 -0.11
N LYS A 228 31.46 12.49 -1.29
CA LYS A 228 31.71 13.93 -1.49
C LYS A 228 30.44 14.75 -1.22
N TRP A 229 29.29 14.28 -1.67
CA TRP A 229 28.00 14.94 -1.41
C TRP A 229 27.62 14.91 0.07
N VAL A 230 27.80 13.77 0.75
CA VAL A 230 27.53 13.63 2.20
C VAL A 230 28.42 14.57 3.00
N LYS A 231 29.74 14.59 2.74
CA LYS A 231 30.69 15.49 3.39
C LYS A 231 30.27 16.97 3.26
N LYS A 232 29.73 17.36 2.10
CA LYS A 232 29.25 18.73 1.87
C LYS A 232 27.91 19.02 2.55
N THR A 233 27.04 18.03 2.67
CA THR A 233 25.63 18.23 3.05
C THR A 233 25.38 17.98 4.53
N ASN A 234 25.96 16.92 5.08
CA ASN A 234 25.82 16.52 6.49
C ASN A 234 26.95 15.52 6.81
N ASP A 235 28.11 16.05 7.20
CA ASP A 235 29.35 15.31 7.41
C ASP A 235 29.29 14.30 8.56
N ILE A 236 28.42 14.53 9.56
CA ILE A 236 28.15 13.61 10.68
C ILE A 236 27.77 12.21 10.17
N TRP A 237 27.12 12.10 9.00
CA TRP A 237 26.73 10.82 8.42
C TRP A 237 27.89 9.99 7.89
N LEU A 238 29.06 10.59 7.59
CA LEU A 238 30.19 9.87 7.00
C LEU A 238 30.59 8.67 7.86
N LYS A 239 30.61 8.79 9.19
CA LYS A 239 31.01 7.68 10.07
C LYS A 239 30.05 6.47 10.06
N TYR A 240 28.83 6.61 9.53
CA TYR A 240 27.82 5.55 9.53
C TYR A 240 27.63 4.88 8.17
N ILE A 241 27.87 5.58 7.07
CA ILE A 241 27.71 5.05 5.72
C ILE A 241 28.97 4.35 5.17
N LEU A 242 30.02 4.24 6.01
CA LEU A 242 31.38 3.81 5.64
C LEU A 242 31.81 2.49 6.26
N LEU A 243 30.98 1.84 7.08
CA LEU A 243 31.36 0.55 7.63
C LEU A 243 31.24 -0.51 6.54
N GLU A 244 32.38 -1.04 6.09
CA GLU A 244 32.48 -2.21 5.20
C GLU A 244 31.77 -3.44 5.77
N LYS A 245 31.43 -3.40 7.07
CA LYS A 245 30.59 -4.38 7.75
C LYS A 245 29.21 -3.78 8.01
N PRO A 246 28.13 -4.39 7.49
CA PRO A 246 26.77 -3.92 7.76
C PRO A 246 26.52 -3.85 9.27
N ILE A 247 26.12 -2.68 9.76
CA ILE A 247 25.84 -2.41 11.18
C ILE A 247 24.74 -3.36 11.70
N THR A 248 23.84 -3.80 10.81
CA THR A 248 22.78 -4.79 11.10
C THR A 248 23.29 -6.11 11.66
N LEU A 249 24.54 -6.53 11.38
CA LEU A 249 25.14 -7.72 12.00
C LEU A 249 25.50 -7.50 13.48
N HIS A 250 25.77 -6.27 13.87
CA HIS A 250 26.08 -5.90 15.26
C HIS A 250 24.80 -5.75 16.09
N TYR A 251 23.78 -5.07 15.55
CA TYR A 251 22.49 -4.91 16.23
C TYR A 251 21.68 -6.20 16.28
N LYS A 252 21.65 -7.04 15.22
CA LYS A 252 21.03 -8.38 15.32
C LYS A 252 21.70 -9.25 16.38
N LYS A 253 23.03 -9.21 16.52
CA LYS A 253 23.72 -9.94 17.60
C LYS A 253 23.34 -9.40 18.99
N PHE A 254 23.11 -8.10 19.12
CA PHE A 254 22.72 -7.46 20.37
C PHE A 254 21.24 -7.73 20.72
N GLU A 255 20.33 -7.66 19.75
CA GLU A 255 18.92 -8.01 19.89
C GLU A 255 18.72 -9.50 20.18
N ILE A 256 19.45 -10.39 19.50
CA ILE A 256 19.44 -11.83 19.79
C ILE A 256 19.94 -12.08 21.22
N LYS A 257 20.99 -11.37 21.67
CA LYS A 257 21.46 -11.46 23.06
C LYS A 257 20.43 -10.95 24.07
N LEU A 258 19.75 -9.85 23.78
CA LEU A 258 18.68 -9.30 24.63
C LEU A 258 17.46 -10.23 24.66
N LEU A 259 17.07 -10.83 23.54
CA LEU A 259 16.01 -11.84 23.48
C LEU A 259 16.39 -13.09 24.27
N PHE A 260 17.64 -13.54 24.18
CA PHE A 260 18.15 -14.66 24.98
C PHE A 260 18.14 -14.33 26.48
N LEU A 261 18.56 -13.12 26.85
CA LEU A 261 18.57 -12.66 28.23
C LEU A 261 17.15 -12.54 28.79
N TYR A 262 16.24 -11.95 28.02
CA TYR A 262 14.82 -11.85 28.35
C TYR A 262 14.17 -13.23 28.53
N ASN A 263 14.40 -14.17 27.61
CA ASN A 263 13.90 -15.54 27.71
C ASN A 263 14.51 -16.32 28.87
N LYS A 264 15.77 -16.04 29.24
CA LYS A 264 16.42 -16.64 30.41
C LYS A 264 15.82 -16.08 31.70
N ILE A 265 15.59 -14.78 31.77
CA ILE A 265 14.97 -14.10 32.93
C ILE A 265 13.52 -14.56 33.11
N THR A 266 12.71 -14.61 32.06
CA THR A 266 11.31 -15.05 32.15
C THR A 266 11.18 -16.53 32.52
N LYS A 267 12.12 -17.39 32.08
CA LYS A 267 12.18 -18.80 32.47
C LYS A 267 12.61 -19.00 33.93
N VAL A 268 13.48 -18.15 34.46
CA VAL A 268 13.91 -18.18 35.88
C VAL A 268 12.85 -17.58 36.80
N LEU A 269 12.14 -16.54 36.36
CA LEU A 269 11.13 -15.84 37.17
C LEU A 269 9.71 -16.41 37.04
N GLY A 270 9.51 -17.53 36.32
CA GLY A 270 8.25 -18.25 36.30
C GLY A 270 7.06 -17.52 35.66
N PHE A 271 7.30 -16.45 34.88
CA PHE A 271 6.23 -15.75 34.16
C PHE A 271 5.68 -16.65 33.03
N LYS A 272 4.65 -17.43 33.34
CA LYS A 272 3.80 -18.07 32.33
C LYS A 272 2.92 -16.99 31.69
N LYS A 273 2.92 -16.94 30.36
CA LYS A 273 1.88 -16.23 29.58
C LYS A 273 0.54 -16.90 29.77
#